data_AF-A0A4P5X654-F1
#
_entry.id   AF-A0A4P5X654-F1
#
_cell.length_a   1.000
_cell.length_b   1.000
_cell.length_c   1.000
_cell.angle_alpha   90.00
_cell.angle_beta   90.00
_cell.angle_gamma   90.00
#
_symmetry.space_group_name_H-M   'P 1'
#
loop_
_entity.id
_entity.type
_entity.pdbx_description
1 polymer ?
#
loop_
_entity_poly.entity_id
_entity_poly.type
_entity_poly.pdbx_seq_one_letter_code
_entity_poly.pdbx_strand_id
1 'polypeptide(L)'
;MMALFPGGRPGMFARPAWLSRGTRVTLRQIYYDDAQRPTLDRGFVPYDNRSNSDPTWREYHVFRSEYLSGRIPAEGVTGYVSWKFGLKTGTTGAAFRAFICRRPGHDVYCISPPGIDPLPFSNVWLQGEHHHPGILHLARRVFQRVGVECDPETVHMPAGRVLYCNYWAGTRRFWDRYMAFCEPVRDCLLHGLDEADRRLLHSRADRLIDACYIPFIMERLFSTLLAVAPDISCASWEAARDAPPRRRWFRRRRAA
;
A
#
# COMPACT_ATOMS: atom_id res chain seq x y z
N MET A 1 -48.84 -36.26 -3.17
CA MET A 1 -48.13 -36.90 -2.06
C MET A 1 -47.07 -35.92 -1.57
N MET A 2 -47.29 -35.32 -0.40
CA MET A 2 -46.39 -34.35 0.24
C MET A 2 -45.08 -35.03 0.64
N ALA A 3 -43.95 -34.34 0.46
CA ALA A 3 -42.76 -34.56 1.27
C ALA A 3 -42.14 -33.19 1.60
N LEU A 4 -42.31 -32.80 2.86
CA LEU A 4 -41.75 -31.61 3.50
C LEU A 4 -40.25 -31.82 3.71
N PHE A 5 -39.42 -30.88 3.26
CA PHE A 5 -38.02 -30.77 3.70
C PHE A 5 -37.95 -29.95 5.01
N PRO A 6 -37.24 -30.41 6.05
CA PRO A 6 -37.10 -29.64 7.28
C PRO A 6 -36.04 -28.55 7.11
N GLY A 7 -36.35 -27.36 7.61
CA GLY A 7 -35.47 -26.20 7.61
C GLY A 7 -34.21 -26.42 8.44
N GLY A 8 -33.05 -26.39 7.77
CA GLY A 8 -31.74 -26.25 8.40
C GLY A 8 -31.40 -24.77 8.55
N ARG A 9 -31.17 -24.31 9.78
CA ARG A 9 -30.57 -22.99 10.06
C ARG A 9 -29.18 -22.93 9.42
N PRO A 10 -28.78 -21.83 8.76
CA PRO A 10 -27.40 -21.68 8.30
C PRO A 10 -26.48 -21.75 9.52
N GLY A 11 -25.52 -22.68 9.46
CA GLY A 11 -24.52 -22.86 10.49
C GLY A 11 -23.80 -21.55 10.77
N MET A 12 -23.86 -21.12 12.03
CA MET A 12 -23.00 -20.10 12.59
C MET A 12 -21.56 -20.61 12.45
N PHE A 13 -20.85 -20.16 11.41
CA PHE A 13 -19.40 -20.35 11.33
C PHE A 13 -18.81 -19.78 12.62
N ALA A 14 -18.27 -20.66 13.46
CA ALA A 14 -17.60 -20.27 14.68
C ALA A 14 -16.49 -19.28 14.31
N ARG A 15 -16.60 -18.05 14.81
CA ARG A 15 -15.58 -17.01 14.63
C ARG A 15 -14.26 -17.55 15.20
N PRO A 16 -13.16 -17.57 14.43
CA PRO A 16 -11.91 -18.15 14.91
C PRO A 16 -11.40 -17.39 16.15
N ALA A 17 -10.79 -18.14 17.08
CA ALA A 17 -10.46 -17.72 18.45
C ALA A 17 -9.48 -16.52 18.57
N TRP A 18 -8.90 -16.05 17.46
CA TRP A 18 -8.04 -14.86 17.45
C TRP A 18 -8.81 -13.54 17.51
N LEU A 19 -10.14 -13.54 17.38
CA LEU A 19 -10.98 -12.35 17.58
C LEU A 19 -11.07 -11.88 19.04
N SER A 20 -10.51 -12.62 20.00
CA SER A 20 -10.53 -12.30 21.43
C SER A 20 -9.32 -11.49 21.91
N ARG A 21 -8.27 -11.35 21.09
CA ARG A 21 -7.10 -10.49 21.37
C ARG A 21 -7.04 -9.45 20.26
N GLY A 22 -7.05 -8.16 20.61
CA GLY A 22 -7.04 -7.08 19.62
C GLY A 22 -5.93 -7.28 18.58
N THR A 23 -6.20 -6.92 17.31
CA THR A 23 -5.26 -7.06 16.19
C THR A 23 -3.88 -6.50 16.58
N ARG A 24 -2.83 -7.33 16.57
CA ARG A 24 -1.47 -6.85 16.76
C ARG A 24 -1.07 -6.02 15.55
N VAL A 25 -0.76 -4.74 15.75
CA VAL A 25 -0.38 -3.83 14.66
C VAL A 25 1.03 -3.31 14.90
N THR A 26 1.92 -3.44 13.91
CA THR A 26 3.28 -2.89 13.91
C THR A 26 3.46 -1.99 12.70
N LEU A 27 3.43 -0.69 12.93
CA LEU A 27 3.59 0.32 11.89
C LEU A 27 4.93 1.02 12.09
N ARG A 28 5.76 1.01 11.06
CA ARG A 28 7.09 1.60 11.04
C ARG A 28 7.13 2.81 10.13
N GLN A 29 7.86 3.84 10.54
CA GLN A 29 8.05 5.04 9.73
C GLN A 29 9.50 5.17 9.29
N ILE A 30 9.71 5.06 7.98
CA ILE A 30 11.01 5.04 7.33
C ILE A 30 11.62 6.43 7.31
N TYR A 31 12.85 6.57 7.77
CA TYR A 31 13.67 7.77 7.59
C TYR A 31 14.99 7.45 6.87
N TYR A 32 15.52 8.43 6.17
CA TYR A 32 16.69 8.34 5.30
C TYR A 32 17.81 9.31 5.72
N ASP A 33 17.55 10.18 6.69
CA ASP A 33 18.50 11.17 7.20
C ASP A 33 18.19 11.48 8.68
N ASP A 34 19.20 11.83 9.47
CA ASP A 34 19.02 12.16 10.90
C ASP A 34 18.11 13.37 11.11
N ALA A 35 18.10 14.33 10.20
CA ALA A 35 17.23 15.51 10.27
C ALA A 35 15.74 15.14 10.16
N GLN A 36 15.40 13.98 9.60
CA GLN A 36 14.01 13.51 9.53
C GLN A 36 13.53 12.90 10.85
N ARG A 37 14.45 12.34 11.66
CA ARG A 37 14.11 11.58 12.87
C ARG A 37 13.28 12.37 13.90
N PRO A 38 13.56 13.66 14.18
CA PRO A 38 12.74 14.45 15.10
C PRO A 38 11.31 14.73 14.59
N THR A 39 11.08 14.63 13.28
CA THR A 39 9.78 14.91 12.64
C THR A 39 8.86 13.70 12.57
N LEU A 40 9.34 12.52 12.97
CA LEU A 40 8.58 11.28 12.91
C LEU A 40 7.41 11.32 13.91
N ASP A 41 6.30 10.72 13.49
CA ASP A 41 5.10 10.61 14.32
C ASP A 41 5.29 9.51 15.36
N ARG A 42 5.09 9.87 16.64
CA ARG A 42 5.23 8.96 17.79
C ARG A 42 4.27 7.76 17.76
N GLY A 43 3.23 7.80 16.92
CA GLY A 43 2.33 6.67 16.66
C GLY A 43 2.98 5.52 15.86
N PHE A 44 4.13 5.78 15.25
CA PHE A 44 4.93 4.80 14.50
C PHE A 44 6.23 4.44 15.23
N VAL A 45 6.75 3.26 14.91
CA VAL A 45 8.11 2.85 15.29
C VAL A 45 9.09 3.42 14.27
N PRO A 46 10.09 4.23 14.65
CA PRO A 46 11.10 4.70 13.70
C PRO A 46 11.82 3.54 13.01
N TYR A 47 12.06 3.65 11.71
CA TYR A 47 12.79 2.67 10.91
C TYR A 47 13.94 3.35 10.17
N ASP A 48 15.17 2.95 10.51
CA ASP A 48 16.39 3.49 9.94
C ASP A 48 16.68 2.87 8.57
N ASN A 49 16.65 3.69 7.53
CA ASN A 49 17.02 3.26 6.17
C ASN A 49 18.22 4.01 5.62
N ARG A 50 19.07 4.60 6.49
CA ARG A 50 20.27 5.34 6.07
C ARG A 50 21.34 4.42 5.46
N SER A 51 21.41 3.17 5.90
CA SER A 51 22.34 2.15 5.38
C SER A 51 21.78 1.37 4.18
N ASN A 52 20.78 1.92 3.47
CA ASN A 52 20.20 1.28 2.29
C ASN A 52 21.25 1.12 1.18
N SER A 53 21.59 -0.13 0.87
CA SER A 53 22.57 -0.46 -0.16
C SER A 53 22.04 -0.32 -1.59
N ASP A 54 20.72 -0.17 -1.77
CA ASP A 54 20.08 -0.08 -3.07
C ASP A 54 18.99 1.03 -3.11
N PRO A 55 19.40 2.31 -3.07
CA PRO A 55 18.48 3.45 -2.98
C PRO A 55 17.57 3.60 -4.20
N THR A 56 17.93 3.00 -5.33
CA THR A 56 17.13 3.01 -6.57
C THR A 56 15.75 2.37 -6.38
N TRP A 57 15.62 1.40 -5.48
CA TRP A 57 14.36 0.71 -5.20
C TRP A 57 13.53 1.37 -4.10
N ARG A 58 14.04 2.46 -3.50
CA ARG A 58 13.33 3.27 -2.50
C ARG A 58 12.66 2.41 -1.41
N GLU A 59 11.36 2.56 -1.20
CA GLU A 59 10.59 1.79 -0.22
C GLU A 59 10.52 0.29 -0.53
N TYR A 60 10.60 -0.12 -1.80
CA TYR A 60 10.56 -1.54 -2.15
C TYR A 60 11.79 -2.30 -1.62
N HIS A 61 12.95 -1.64 -1.53
CA HIS A 61 14.11 -2.21 -0.84
C HIS A 61 13.78 -2.58 0.61
N VAL A 62 13.13 -1.67 1.35
CA VAL A 62 12.72 -1.92 2.74
C VAL A 62 11.77 -3.10 2.82
N PHE A 63 10.73 -3.12 1.98
CA PHE A 63 9.75 -4.20 1.93
C PHE A 63 10.41 -5.56 1.73
N ARG A 64 11.32 -5.64 0.75
CA ARG A 64 12.04 -6.86 0.40
C ARG A 64 12.98 -7.33 1.50
N SER A 65 13.81 -6.43 2.02
CA SER A 65 14.76 -6.74 3.09
C SER A 65 14.05 -7.24 4.35
N GLU A 66 12.93 -6.61 4.72
CA GLU A 66 12.15 -6.98 5.90
C GLU A 66 11.42 -8.31 5.73
N TYR A 67 10.83 -8.56 4.55
CA TYR A 67 10.19 -9.83 4.24
C TYR A 67 11.18 -10.99 4.24
N LEU A 68 12.30 -10.87 3.51
CA LEU A 68 13.30 -11.93 3.40
C LEU A 68 14.01 -12.22 4.72
N SER A 69 14.14 -11.23 5.60
CA SER A 69 14.71 -11.42 6.94
C SER A 69 13.73 -12.08 7.94
N GLY A 70 12.50 -12.40 7.54
CA GLY A 70 11.49 -12.99 8.41
C GLY A 70 10.88 -12.01 9.43
N ARG A 71 11.07 -10.70 9.26
CA ARG A 71 10.54 -9.67 10.18
C ARG A 71 9.06 -9.37 9.99
N ILE A 72 8.42 -9.98 8.99
CA ILE A 72 6.96 -9.99 8.83
C ILE A 72 6.37 -11.15 9.66
N PRO A 73 5.73 -10.87 10.81
CA PRO A 73 5.22 -11.91 11.70
C PRO A 73 4.10 -12.71 11.04
N ALA A 74 3.92 -13.96 11.46
CA ALA A 74 2.82 -14.82 11.00
C ALA A 74 1.44 -14.24 11.38
N GLU A 75 1.36 -13.55 12.51
CA GLU A 75 0.12 -12.94 13.03
C GLU A 75 0.24 -11.41 13.12
N GLY A 76 -0.89 -10.73 12.89
CA GLY A 76 -1.00 -9.28 12.98
C GLY A 76 -0.87 -8.55 11.65
N VAL A 77 -0.74 -7.23 11.73
CA VAL A 77 -0.66 -6.31 10.59
C VAL A 77 0.64 -5.51 10.68
N THR A 78 1.42 -5.54 9.61
CA THR A 78 2.72 -4.86 9.52
C THR A 78 2.74 -3.88 8.34
N GLY A 79 3.25 -2.67 8.55
CA GLY A 79 3.40 -1.66 7.51
C GLY A 79 4.66 -0.81 7.70
N TYR A 80 5.19 -0.31 6.58
CA TYR A 80 6.37 0.56 6.52
C TYR A 80 6.01 1.80 5.69
N VAL A 81 5.75 2.92 6.37
CA VAL A 81 5.27 4.17 5.75
C VAL A 81 6.38 5.22 5.68
N SER A 82 6.30 6.14 4.72
CA SER A 82 7.29 7.22 4.57
C SER A 82 7.30 8.16 5.78
N TRP A 83 8.45 8.76 6.09
CA TRP A 83 8.55 9.92 7.00
C TRP A 83 7.57 11.05 6.65
N LYS A 84 7.16 11.17 5.39
CA LYS A 84 6.16 12.15 4.93
C LYS A 84 4.69 11.76 5.21
N PHE A 85 4.42 10.63 5.86
CA PHE A 85 3.05 10.11 6.08
C PHE A 85 2.08 11.16 6.61
N GLY A 86 2.41 11.81 7.74
CA GLY A 86 1.53 12.79 8.35
C GLY A 86 1.35 14.05 7.49
N LEU A 87 2.42 14.49 6.84
CA LEU A 87 2.40 15.64 5.93
C LEU A 87 1.48 15.41 4.74
N LYS A 88 1.57 14.24 4.10
CA LYS A 88 0.79 13.92 2.90
C LYS A 88 -0.66 13.55 3.22
N THR A 89 -0.90 12.82 4.31
CA THR A 89 -2.24 12.28 4.61
C THR A 89 -3.08 13.18 5.53
N GLY A 90 -2.46 14.14 6.22
CA GLY A 90 -3.12 14.89 7.30
C GLY A 90 -3.56 14.01 8.48
N THR A 91 -3.06 12.77 8.57
CA THR A 91 -3.45 11.75 9.55
C THR A 91 -2.26 11.35 10.41
N THR A 92 -2.50 10.93 11.66
CA THR A 92 -1.45 10.46 12.58
C THR A 92 -1.31 8.94 12.56
N GLY A 93 -0.15 8.43 12.95
CA GLY A 93 0.08 7.00 13.11
C GLY A 93 -0.84 6.37 14.15
N ALA A 94 -1.19 7.11 15.20
CA ALA A 94 -2.18 6.68 16.19
C ALA A 94 -3.58 6.51 15.57
N ALA A 95 -4.00 7.45 14.72
CA ALA A 95 -5.28 7.38 14.04
C ALA A 95 -5.32 6.22 13.01
N PHE A 96 -4.25 6.05 12.22
CA PHE A 96 -4.14 4.95 11.27
C PHE A 96 -4.16 3.57 11.96
N ARG A 97 -3.45 3.43 13.09
CA ARG A 97 -3.54 2.24 13.95
C ARG A 97 -4.97 1.99 14.44
N ALA A 98 -5.65 3.03 14.93
CA ALA A 98 -7.02 2.90 15.40
C ALA A 98 -7.97 2.45 14.29
N PHE A 99 -7.79 2.94 13.07
CA PHE A 99 -8.53 2.47 11.89
C PHE A 99 -8.35 0.98 11.65
N ILE A 100 -7.11 0.48 11.66
CA ILE A 100 -6.82 -0.96 11.51
C ILE A 100 -7.51 -1.78 12.61
N CYS A 101 -7.41 -1.35 13.86
CA CYS A 101 -8.02 -2.05 15.00
C CYS A 101 -9.55 -2.04 14.97
N ARG A 102 -10.18 -1.00 14.41
CA ARG A 102 -11.66 -0.90 14.30
C ARG A 102 -12.24 -1.74 13.17
N ARG A 103 -11.43 -2.13 12.19
CA ARG A 103 -11.86 -2.91 11.03
C ARG A 103 -11.06 -4.22 10.93
N PRO A 104 -11.07 -5.11 11.94
CA PRO A 104 -10.29 -6.34 11.85
C PRO A 104 -10.80 -7.25 10.73
N GLY A 105 -9.95 -8.15 10.24
CA GLY A 105 -10.33 -9.18 9.27
C GLY A 105 -10.05 -8.86 7.80
N HIS A 106 -9.47 -7.70 7.49
CA HIS A 106 -8.95 -7.41 6.15
C HIS A 106 -7.49 -7.83 6.01
N ASP A 107 -7.11 -8.26 4.80
CA ASP A 107 -5.74 -8.64 4.47
C ASP A 107 -4.81 -7.43 4.41
N VAL A 108 -5.31 -6.27 3.98
CA VAL A 108 -4.56 -5.02 3.87
C VAL A 108 -5.40 -3.78 4.21
N TYR A 109 -4.72 -2.78 4.75
CA TYR A 109 -5.27 -1.50 5.17
C TYR A 109 -4.49 -0.38 4.49
N CYS A 110 -5.17 0.58 3.87
CA CYS A 110 -4.51 1.65 3.14
C CYS A 110 -5.14 3.03 3.38
N ILE A 111 -4.36 4.07 3.08
CA ILE A 111 -4.79 5.47 3.07
C ILE A 111 -4.17 6.18 1.88
N SER A 112 -5.01 6.67 0.96
CA SER A 112 -4.55 7.56 -0.12
C SER A 112 -4.47 8.99 0.40
N PRO A 113 -3.41 9.75 0.08
CA PRO A 113 -3.38 11.19 0.37
C PRO A 113 -4.54 11.92 -0.34
N PRO A 114 -5.16 12.93 0.31
CA PRO A 114 -6.21 13.71 -0.30
C PRO A 114 -5.70 14.40 -1.58
N GLY A 115 -6.52 14.40 -2.63
CA GLY A 115 -6.19 15.05 -3.91
C GLY A 115 -5.26 14.26 -4.82
N ILE A 116 -4.90 13.01 -4.46
CA ILE A 116 -4.17 12.06 -5.32
C ILE A 116 -5.10 10.93 -5.78
N ASP A 117 -6.42 11.20 -5.83
CA ASP A 117 -7.34 10.30 -6.51
C ASP A 117 -6.93 10.17 -7.97
N PRO A 118 -7.21 9.04 -8.65
CA PRO A 118 -6.78 8.86 -10.03
C PRO A 118 -7.34 9.93 -10.97
N LEU A 119 -8.32 10.74 -10.57
CA LEU A 119 -8.88 11.84 -11.35
C LEU A 119 -7.78 12.80 -11.87
N PRO A 120 -7.72 13.07 -13.19
CA PRO A 120 -8.70 12.72 -14.24
C PRO A 120 -8.48 11.36 -14.95
N PHE A 121 -7.54 10.53 -14.52
CA PHE A 121 -7.19 9.23 -15.08
C PHE A 121 -8.11 8.10 -14.57
N SER A 122 -8.28 7.05 -15.37
CA SER A 122 -9.08 5.87 -15.00
C SER A 122 -8.32 4.83 -14.17
N ASN A 123 -6.98 4.84 -14.20
CA ASN A 123 -6.12 3.97 -13.40
C ASN A 123 -4.73 4.58 -13.16
N VAL A 124 -3.92 3.92 -12.33
CA VAL A 124 -2.59 4.39 -11.93
C VAL A 124 -1.55 4.39 -13.05
N TRP A 125 -1.74 3.56 -14.07
CA TRP A 125 -0.80 3.43 -15.19
C TRP A 125 -0.98 4.55 -16.20
N LEU A 126 -2.22 4.95 -16.50
CA LEU A 126 -2.50 6.14 -17.33
C LEU A 126 -2.03 7.43 -16.67
N GLN A 127 -2.22 7.55 -15.35
CA GLN A 127 -1.62 8.65 -14.57
C GLN A 127 -0.09 8.61 -14.67
N GLY A 128 0.49 7.40 -14.57
CA GLY A 128 1.91 7.19 -14.74
C GLY A 128 2.41 7.64 -16.10
N GLU A 129 1.71 7.30 -17.18
CA GLU A 129 2.09 7.70 -18.54
C GLU A 129 2.09 9.21 -18.71
N HIS A 130 1.12 9.90 -18.10
CA HIS A 130 1.07 11.36 -18.12
C HIS A 130 2.27 12.01 -17.43
N HIS A 131 2.70 11.49 -16.28
CA HIS A 131 3.80 12.06 -15.50
C HIS A 131 5.18 11.51 -15.86
N HIS A 132 5.25 10.29 -16.39
CA HIS A 132 6.45 9.54 -16.74
C HIS A 132 6.24 8.84 -18.11
N PRO A 133 6.29 9.58 -19.23
CA PRO A 133 6.01 9.03 -20.55
C PRO A 133 6.84 7.79 -20.89
N GLY A 134 6.18 6.74 -21.38
CA GLY A 134 6.77 5.44 -21.70
C GLY A 134 6.66 4.39 -20.58
N ILE A 135 6.20 4.76 -19.37
CA ILE A 135 6.00 3.79 -18.29
C ILE A 135 4.91 2.78 -18.61
N LEU A 136 3.86 3.16 -19.36
CA LEU A 136 2.79 2.24 -19.74
C LEU A 136 3.31 1.14 -20.67
N HIS A 137 4.17 1.52 -21.63
CA HIS A 137 4.87 0.58 -22.50
C HIS A 137 5.75 -0.38 -21.70
N LEU A 138 6.58 0.13 -20.78
CA LEU A 138 7.41 -0.70 -19.90
C LEU A 138 6.57 -1.68 -19.08
N ALA A 139 5.48 -1.21 -18.46
CA ALA A 139 4.60 -2.04 -17.66
C ALA A 139 4.00 -3.19 -18.47
N ARG A 140 3.51 -2.90 -19.69
CA ARG A 140 2.94 -3.91 -20.58
C ARG A 140 3.99 -4.97 -20.97
N ARG A 141 5.20 -4.55 -21.32
CA ARG A 141 6.32 -5.43 -21.68
C ARG A 141 6.72 -6.34 -20.51
N VAL A 142 6.75 -5.80 -19.30
CA VAL A 142 7.09 -6.56 -18.10
C VAL A 142 5.98 -7.55 -17.77
N PHE A 143 4.72 -7.12 -17.74
CA PHE A 143 3.57 -7.98 -17.42
C PHE A 143 3.46 -9.17 -18.37
N GLN A 144 3.66 -8.94 -19.68
CA GLN A 144 3.70 -10.02 -20.67
C GLN A 144 4.81 -11.04 -20.38
N ARG A 145 6.00 -10.58 -19.99
CA ARG A 145 7.13 -11.48 -19.67
C ARG A 145 6.94 -12.27 -18.39
N VAL A 146 6.32 -11.67 -17.37
CA VAL A 146 6.15 -12.29 -16.05
C VAL A 146 4.81 -13.01 -15.88
N GLY A 147 3.98 -13.05 -16.93
CA GLY A 147 2.68 -13.73 -16.91
C GLY A 147 1.62 -13.04 -16.06
N VAL A 148 1.68 -11.71 -15.91
CA VAL A 148 0.60 -10.95 -15.25
C VAL A 148 -0.53 -10.75 -16.26
N GLU A 149 -1.67 -11.39 -16.00
CA GLU A 149 -2.85 -11.37 -16.87
C GLU A 149 -3.68 -10.09 -16.70
N CYS A 150 -3.10 -8.93 -17.05
CA CYS A 150 -3.87 -7.68 -17.22
C CYS A 150 -3.19 -6.74 -18.21
N ASP A 151 -3.98 -5.93 -18.93
CA ASP A 151 -3.45 -4.79 -19.68
C ASP A 151 -3.39 -3.57 -18.76
N PRO A 152 -2.20 -2.98 -18.50
CA PRO A 152 -2.09 -1.80 -17.65
C PRO A 152 -2.88 -0.60 -18.19
N GLU A 153 -3.20 -0.54 -19.49
CA GLU A 153 -3.99 0.54 -20.07
C GLU A 153 -5.48 0.46 -19.69
N THR A 154 -6.03 -0.76 -19.63
CA THR A 154 -7.48 -0.98 -19.46
C THR A 154 -7.86 -1.59 -18.12
N VAL A 155 -6.89 -1.94 -17.27
CA VAL A 155 -7.16 -2.51 -15.94
C VAL A 155 -8.05 -1.57 -15.12
N HIS A 156 -9.17 -2.10 -14.64
CA HIS A 156 -10.11 -1.36 -13.83
C HIS A 156 -9.64 -1.31 -12.37
N MET A 157 -9.48 -0.10 -11.83
CA MET A 157 -9.07 0.11 -10.44
C MET A 157 -10.10 0.98 -9.71
N PRO A 158 -10.84 0.43 -8.73
CA PRO A 158 -11.77 1.22 -7.92
C PRO A 158 -11.03 2.31 -7.14
N ALA A 159 -11.60 3.52 -7.05
CA ALA A 159 -10.96 4.69 -6.42
C ALA A 159 -10.47 4.45 -4.97
N GLY A 160 -11.11 3.54 -4.22
CA GLY A 160 -10.67 3.17 -2.88
C GLY A 160 -9.48 2.19 -2.82
N ARG A 161 -9.09 1.56 -3.93
CA ARG A 161 -8.02 0.54 -3.98
C ARG A 161 -6.77 1.04 -4.70
N VAL A 162 -6.66 2.36 -4.87
CA VAL A 162 -5.56 3.01 -5.57
C VAL A 162 -4.63 3.68 -4.56
N LEU A 163 -3.34 3.41 -4.68
CA LEU A 163 -2.26 4.12 -4.00
C LEU A 163 -1.14 4.49 -4.98
N TYR A 164 -0.52 5.64 -4.69
CA TYR A 164 0.70 6.16 -5.30
C TYR A 164 1.76 6.42 -4.22
N CYS A 165 1.81 5.53 -3.22
CA CYS A 165 2.73 5.64 -2.09
C CYS A 165 2.71 4.37 -1.23
N ASN A 166 3.62 4.31 -0.26
CA ASN A 166 3.72 3.23 0.74
C ASN A 166 2.78 3.37 1.94
N TYR A 167 1.59 3.95 1.78
CA TYR A 167 0.68 4.21 2.90
C TYR A 167 -0.30 3.06 3.10
N TRP A 168 0.25 1.89 3.40
CA TRP A 168 -0.48 0.67 3.65
C TRP A 168 0.17 -0.19 4.74
N ALA A 169 -0.61 -1.09 5.31
CA ALA A 169 -0.16 -2.11 6.24
C ALA A 169 -0.92 -3.41 5.97
N GLY A 170 -0.21 -4.53 5.89
CA GLY A 170 -0.75 -5.83 5.49
C GLY A 170 -0.54 -6.91 6.53
N THR A 171 -1.42 -7.91 6.48
CA THR A 171 -1.24 -9.19 7.17
C THR A 171 -0.13 -10.02 6.53
N ARG A 172 0.28 -11.11 7.18
CA ARG A 172 1.22 -12.07 6.58
C ARG A 172 0.77 -12.55 5.21
N ARG A 173 -0.51 -12.94 5.08
CA ARG A 173 -1.10 -13.38 3.80
C ARG A 173 -0.95 -12.30 2.71
N PHE A 174 -1.21 -11.04 3.04
CA PHE A 174 -1.01 -9.96 2.07
C PHE A 174 0.46 -9.81 1.68
N TRP A 175 1.38 -9.81 2.64
CA TRP A 175 2.81 -9.72 2.37
C TRP A 175 3.30 -10.87 1.47
N ASP A 176 2.90 -12.11 1.75
CA ASP A 176 3.26 -13.26 0.92
C ASP A 176 2.76 -13.07 -0.52
N ARG A 177 1.50 -12.61 -0.70
CA ARG A 177 0.91 -12.35 -2.02
C ARG A 177 1.58 -11.17 -2.73
N TYR A 178 1.88 -10.09 -2.02
CA TYR A 178 2.54 -8.90 -2.56
C TYR A 178 3.96 -9.20 -3.01
N MET A 179 4.73 -9.95 -2.23
CA MET A 179 6.09 -10.31 -2.60
C MET A 179 6.11 -11.34 -3.73
N ALA A 180 5.21 -12.32 -3.73
CA ALA A 180 5.06 -13.26 -4.85
C ALA A 180 4.68 -12.54 -6.16
N PHE A 181 3.92 -11.45 -6.10
CA PHE A 181 3.55 -10.65 -7.26
C PHE A 181 4.69 -9.73 -7.73
N CYS A 182 5.41 -9.10 -6.80
CA CYS A 182 6.43 -8.10 -7.12
C CYS A 182 7.80 -8.70 -7.47
N GLU A 183 8.19 -9.85 -6.93
CA GLU A 183 9.54 -10.41 -7.18
C GLU A 183 9.77 -10.81 -8.65
N PRO A 184 8.82 -11.43 -9.38
CA PRO A 184 8.99 -11.67 -10.82
C PRO A 184 9.13 -10.36 -11.62
N VAL A 185 8.36 -9.33 -11.26
CA VAL A 185 8.48 -7.99 -11.87
C VAL A 185 9.87 -7.41 -11.63
N ARG A 186 10.35 -7.46 -10.37
CA ARG A 186 11.70 -7.02 -9.98
C ARG A 186 12.78 -7.72 -10.80
N ASP A 187 12.69 -9.04 -10.93
CA ASP A 187 13.64 -9.85 -11.68
C ASP A 187 13.65 -9.47 -13.17
N CYS A 188 12.46 -9.29 -13.76
CA CYS A 188 12.34 -8.83 -15.14
C CYS A 188 12.93 -7.43 -15.35
N LEU A 189 12.77 -6.50 -14.40
CA LEU A 189 13.37 -5.16 -14.49
C LEU A 189 14.91 -5.21 -14.44
N LEU A 190 15.47 -6.16 -13.71
CA LEU A 190 16.92 -6.32 -13.60
C LEU A 190 17.54 -7.04 -14.79
N HIS A 191 16.85 -8.03 -15.34
CA HIS A 191 17.47 -9.03 -16.22
C HIS A 191 16.66 -9.35 -17.49
N GLY A 192 15.37 -8.99 -17.53
CA GLY A 192 14.45 -9.43 -18.58
C GLY A 192 14.16 -8.40 -19.68
N LEU A 193 14.68 -7.17 -19.57
CA LEU A 193 14.45 -6.11 -20.55
C LEU A 193 15.45 -6.13 -21.70
N ASP A 194 14.98 -5.77 -22.89
CA ASP A 194 15.88 -5.47 -24.00
C ASP A 194 16.61 -4.16 -23.77
N GLU A 195 17.63 -3.91 -24.59
CA GLU A 195 18.54 -2.78 -24.41
C GLU A 195 17.84 -1.41 -24.52
N ALA A 196 16.76 -1.29 -25.31
CA ALA A 196 15.99 -0.05 -25.41
C ALA A 196 15.13 0.18 -24.16
N ASP A 197 14.38 -0.83 -23.72
CA ASP A 197 13.56 -0.80 -22.51
C ASP A 197 14.44 -0.57 -21.26
N ARG A 198 15.62 -1.19 -21.18
CA ARG A 198 16.59 -1.02 -20.10
C ARG A 198 17.14 0.41 -20.02
N ARG A 199 17.45 1.04 -21.16
CA ARG A 199 17.86 2.45 -21.20
C ARG A 199 16.75 3.37 -20.69
N LEU A 200 15.51 3.14 -21.11
CA LEU A 200 14.38 3.92 -20.61
C LEU A 200 14.21 3.72 -19.11
N LEU A 201 14.24 2.47 -18.62
CA LEU A 201 14.10 2.14 -17.20
C LEU A 201 15.05 2.95 -16.30
N HIS A 202 16.32 3.08 -16.71
CA HIS A 202 17.35 3.79 -15.96
C HIS A 202 17.47 5.28 -16.30
N SER A 203 16.72 5.77 -17.29
CA SER A 203 16.66 7.20 -17.58
C SER A 203 15.91 7.97 -16.50
N ARG A 204 16.11 9.29 -16.45
CA ARG A 204 15.50 10.16 -15.44
C ARG A 204 14.00 10.34 -15.70
N ALA A 205 13.17 9.76 -14.84
CA ALA A 205 11.70 9.82 -14.91
C ALA A 205 11.12 11.01 -14.14
N ASP A 206 11.80 11.50 -13.11
CA ASP A 206 11.36 12.64 -12.29
C ASP A 206 12.54 13.58 -11.96
N ARG A 207 12.34 14.88 -12.19
CA ARG A 207 13.36 15.91 -11.97
C ARG A 207 13.41 16.43 -10.54
N LEU A 208 12.30 16.37 -9.80
CA LEU A 208 12.19 16.90 -8.44
C LEU A 208 12.86 15.99 -7.42
N ILE A 209 12.68 14.68 -7.57
CA ILE A 209 13.24 13.68 -6.63
C ILE A 209 14.43 12.91 -7.21
N ASP A 210 14.82 13.25 -8.44
CA ASP A 210 15.92 12.63 -9.18
C ASP A 210 15.84 11.10 -9.18
N ALA A 211 14.77 10.58 -9.79
CA ALA A 211 14.46 9.16 -9.82
C ALA A 211 14.34 8.62 -11.25
N CYS A 212 14.71 7.35 -11.43
CA CYS A 212 14.44 6.58 -12.64
C CYS A 212 13.04 5.95 -12.61
N TYR A 213 12.70 5.09 -13.57
CA TYR A 213 11.35 4.49 -13.68
C TYR A 213 11.06 3.41 -12.62
N ILE A 214 12.10 2.80 -12.03
CA ILE A 214 11.95 1.67 -11.10
C ILE A 214 10.97 1.96 -9.95
N PRO A 215 11.12 3.03 -9.14
CA PRO A 215 10.19 3.33 -8.05
C PRO A 215 8.74 3.49 -8.50
N PHE A 216 8.54 4.12 -9.66
CA PHE A 216 7.22 4.41 -10.20
C PHE A 216 6.52 3.15 -10.70
N ILE A 217 7.25 2.18 -11.25
CA ILE A 217 6.71 0.86 -11.58
C ILE A 217 6.34 0.12 -10.29
N MET A 218 7.25 0.03 -9.31
CA MET A 218 7.03 -0.75 -8.08
C MET A 218 5.88 -0.21 -7.22
N GLU A 219 5.72 1.11 -7.15
CA GLU A 219 4.61 1.76 -6.43
C GLU A 219 3.23 1.34 -6.97
N ARG A 220 3.11 1.21 -8.30
CA ARG A 220 1.85 0.87 -8.98
C ARG A 220 1.47 -0.60 -8.86
N LEU A 221 2.41 -1.47 -8.49
CA LEU A 221 2.14 -2.90 -8.30
C LEU A 221 1.20 -3.18 -7.12
N PHE A 222 1.16 -2.30 -6.11
CA PHE A 222 0.18 -2.43 -5.02
C PHE A 222 -1.25 -2.38 -5.55
N SER A 223 -1.59 -1.33 -6.29
CA SER A 223 -2.92 -1.12 -6.85
C SER A 223 -3.24 -2.18 -7.91
N THR A 224 -2.22 -2.58 -8.69
CA THR A 224 -2.34 -3.64 -9.69
C THR A 224 -2.70 -4.98 -9.05
N LEU A 225 -2.00 -5.38 -7.98
CA LEU A 225 -2.32 -6.60 -7.24
C LEU A 225 -3.76 -6.61 -6.75
N LEU A 226 -4.24 -5.50 -6.17
CA LEU A 226 -5.62 -5.41 -5.68
C LEU A 226 -6.67 -5.45 -6.80
N ALA A 227 -6.29 -5.13 -8.03
CA ALA A 227 -7.16 -5.23 -9.21
C ALA A 227 -7.23 -6.66 -9.74
N VAL A 228 -6.10 -7.39 -9.76
CA VAL A 228 -6.02 -8.75 -10.35
C VAL A 228 -6.23 -9.88 -9.34
N ALA A 229 -6.15 -9.60 -8.03
CA ALA A 229 -6.38 -10.55 -6.95
C ALA A 229 -7.60 -10.14 -6.10
N PRO A 230 -8.83 -10.33 -6.59
CA PRO A 230 -10.05 -9.93 -5.87
C PRO A 230 -10.27 -10.69 -4.55
N ASP A 231 -9.56 -11.80 -4.33
CA ASP A 231 -9.56 -12.57 -3.09
C ASP A 231 -8.83 -11.88 -1.92
N ILE A 232 -8.07 -10.82 -2.21
CA ILE A 232 -7.40 -9.98 -1.22
C ILE A 232 -8.39 -8.92 -0.74
N SER A 233 -8.76 -9.02 0.54
CA SER A 233 -9.64 -8.05 1.18
C SER A 233 -8.87 -6.79 1.59
N CYS A 234 -9.40 -5.62 1.21
CA CYS A 234 -8.78 -4.32 1.46
C CYS A 234 -9.74 -3.40 2.23
N ALA A 235 -9.23 -2.76 3.29
CA ALA A 235 -9.90 -1.68 3.99
C ALA A 235 -9.21 -0.35 3.67
N SER A 236 -9.96 0.57 3.09
CA SER A 236 -9.47 1.90 2.70
C SER A 236 -9.94 2.96 3.68
N TRP A 237 -9.03 3.84 4.06
CA TRP A 237 -9.32 4.98 4.92
C TRP A 237 -10.18 6.01 4.17
N GLU A 238 -11.32 6.35 4.75
CA GLU A 238 -12.19 7.43 4.27
C GLU A 238 -12.18 8.57 5.29
N ALA A 239 -11.61 9.73 4.94
CA ALA A 239 -11.46 10.84 5.88
C ALA A 239 -12.79 11.28 6.53
N ALA A 240 -13.90 11.22 5.79
CA ALA A 240 -15.23 11.54 6.30
C ALA A 240 -15.74 10.57 7.38
N ARG A 241 -15.29 9.31 7.37
CA ARG A 241 -15.73 8.25 8.28
C ARG A 241 -14.72 7.93 9.38
N ASP A 242 -13.43 7.99 9.06
CA ASP A 242 -12.37 7.41 9.89
C ASP A 242 -11.59 8.43 10.69
N ALA A 243 -11.63 9.72 10.28
CA ALA A 243 -10.97 10.79 11.02
C ALA A 243 -11.58 10.92 12.42
N PRO A 244 -10.76 11.14 13.46
CA PRO A 244 -11.28 11.39 14.79
C PRO A 244 -12.18 12.63 14.77
N PRO A 245 -13.30 12.64 15.53
CA PRO A 245 -14.22 13.78 15.55
C PRO A 245 -13.45 15.04 15.94
N ARG A 246 -13.59 16.10 15.12
CA ARG A 246 -13.05 17.42 15.45
C ARG A 246 -13.65 17.85 16.79
N ARG A 247 -12.83 17.98 17.84
CA ARG A 247 -13.26 18.60 19.09
C ARG A 247 -13.72 20.02 18.75
N ARG A 248 -15.03 20.26 18.73
CA ARG A 248 -15.58 21.61 18.71
C ARG A 248 -15.17 22.25 20.03
N TRP A 249 -14.15 23.11 20.00
CA TRP A 249 -13.83 23.98 21.11
C TRP A 249 -14.95 24.99 21.27
N PHE A 250 -16.06 24.59 21.88
CA PHE A 250 -16.99 25.56 22.43
C PHE A 250 -16.26 26.24 23.59
N ARG A 251 -15.67 27.41 23.33
CA ARG A 251 -15.37 28.39 24.37
C ARG A 251 -16.71 28.74 25.03
N ARG A 252 -17.06 28.05 26.11
CA ARG A 252 -18.02 28.61 27.07
C ARG A 252 -17.35 29.86 27.63
N ARG A 253 -17.72 31.04 27.10
CA ARG A 253 -17.55 32.28 27.85
C ARG A 253 -18.37 32.08 29.12
N ARG A 254 -17.70 31.92 30.26
CA ARG A 254 -18.34 32.17 31.54
C ARG A 254 -18.64 33.66 31.56
N ALA A 255 -19.92 34.02 31.50
CA ALA A 255 -20.34 35.35 31.91
C ALA A 255 -20.06 35.45 33.42
N ALA A 256 -19.27 36.46 33.78
CA ALA A 256 -19.20 36.98 35.14
C ALA A 256 -20.39 37.91 35.36
#